data_AF-A0A077WN92-F1
#
_entry.id   AF-A0A077WN92-F1
#
_cell.length_a   1.000
_cell.length_b   1.000
_cell.length_c   1.000
_cell.angle_alpha   90.00
_cell.angle_beta   90.00
_cell.angle_gamma   90.00
#
_symmetry.space_group_name_H-M   'P 1'
#
loop_
_entity.id
_entity.type
_entity.pdbx_description
1 polymer ?
#
loop_
_entity_poly.entity_id
_entity_poly.type
_entity_poly.pdbx_seq_one_letter_code
_entity_poly.pdbx_strand_id
1 'polypeptide(L)'
;MPMDGVIPAHHPHHPAYSVTSGATAAAPPRAPTKRKKARTELDEDDMANAVEPGDPDFPDMSLKDIEAARMDIEARPRRQKLRYPEDKYTPKWVRYNGQAKEGLCDTCQPGKWLQLKNSAFWYHKQFFHGISSVSGQEFMQPLETRWVDQDLVEGLCHQCYQWVSVSNVKRKNSVLWYRHAHKCHVYHKPKATAPKRR
;
A
#
# COMPACT_ATOMS: atom_id res chain seq x y z
N MET A 1 16.59 28.05 -51.96
CA MET A 1 15.56 28.25 -53.01
C MET A 1 15.89 27.32 -54.16
N PRO A 2 14.94 26.57 -54.78
CA PRO A 2 13.46 26.60 -54.76
C PRO A 2 12.85 25.44 -53.92
N MET A 3 11.72 25.57 -53.23
CA MET A 3 10.28 25.69 -53.57
C MET A 3 9.52 24.34 -53.70
N ASP A 4 8.39 24.33 -53.01
CA ASP A 4 7.53 23.24 -52.56
C ASP A 4 6.78 22.43 -53.63
N GLY A 5 6.38 21.21 -53.24
CA GLY A 5 5.46 20.35 -53.99
C GLY A 5 4.60 19.49 -53.05
N VAL A 6 3.45 20.06 -52.66
CA VAL A 6 2.39 19.45 -51.83
C VAL A 6 1.48 18.56 -52.68
N ILE A 7 1.15 17.37 -52.19
CA ILE A 7 0.15 16.45 -52.76
C ILE A 7 -1.21 16.68 -52.06
N PRO A 8 -2.35 16.83 -52.78
CA PRO A 8 -3.67 16.94 -52.17
C PRO A 8 -4.34 15.57 -52.02
N ALA A 9 -5.01 15.32 -50.89
CA ALA A 9 -5.90 14.18 -50.71
C ALA A 9 -7.23 14.63 -50.08
N HIS A 10 -8.29 13.98 -50.57
CA HIS A 10 -9.70 14.35 -50.53
C HIS A 10 -10.36 14.44 -49.15
N HIS A 11 -11.38 15.30 -49.08
CA HIS A 11 -12.39 15.41 -48.03
C HIS A 11 -13.37 14.22 -48.04
N PRO A 12 -13.97 13.92 -46.88
CA PRO A 12 -15.38 13.55 -46.83
C PRO A 12 -16.23 14.60 -46.09
N HIS A 13 -17.35 14.93 -46.71
CA HIS A 13 -18.42 15.79 -46.21
C HIS A 13 -19.01 15.27 -44.88
N HIS A 14 -19.13 16.14 -43.89
CA HIS A 14 -19.99 15.94 -42.72
C HIS A 14 -21.35 16.63 -42.95
N PRO A 15 -22.48 15.96 -42.66
CA PRO A 15 -23.80 16.59 -42.73
C PRO A 15 -24.00 17.55 -41.56
N ALA A 16 -24.53 18.74 -41.88
CA ALA A 16 -24.99 19.74 -40.93
C ALA A 16 -26.25 19.24 -40.20
N TYR A 17 -26.18 19.14 -38.88
CA TYR A 17 -27.35 19.00 -38.03
C TYR A 17 -27.63 20.32 -37.32
N SER A 18 -28.89 20.72 -37.42
CA SER A 18 -29.49 21.96 -36.95
C SER A 18 -29.55 22.05 -35.42
N VAL A 19 -29.27 23.25 -34.93
CA VAL A 19 -29.40 23.62 -33.52
C VAL A 19 -30.89 23.81 -33.20
N THR A 20 -31.42 23.02 -32.25
CA THR A 20 -32.69 23.31 -31.59
C THR A 20 -32.44 23.67 -30.14
N SER A 21 -32.86 24.88 -29.79
CA SER A 21 -32.72 25.48 -28.47
C SER A 21 -33.72 24.86 -27.50
N GLY A 22 -33.25 24.01 -26.60
CA GLY A 22 -34.00 23.53 -25.43
C GLY A 22 -33.45 24.17 -24.16
N ALA A 23 -34.20 25.11 -23.59
CA ALA A 23 -33.87 25.73 -22.31
C ALA A 23 -34.10 24.74 -21.16
N THR A 24 -33.03 24.22 -20.56
CA THR A 24 -33.09 23.55 -19.25
C THR A 24 -32.61 24.50 -18.17
N ALA A 25 -33.49 24.80 -17.21
CA ALA A 25 -33.23 25.65 -16.06
C ALA A 25 -31.97 25.19 -15.28
N ALA A 26 -31.07 26.13 -15.03
CA ALA A 26 -29.88 25.90 -14.20
C ALA A 26 -30.30 25.72 -12.73
N ALA A 27 -29.98 24.57 -12.14
CA ALA A 27 -30.07 24.37 -10.70
C ALA A 27 -29.04 25.26 -9.98
N PRO A 28 -29.38 25.86 -8.81
CA PRO A 28 -28.44 26.72 -8.09
C PRO A 28 -27.25 25.89 -7.54
N PRO A 29 -26.06 26.48 -7.44
CA PRO A 29 -24.89 25.78 -6.89
C PRO A 29 -25.14 25.45 -5.42
N ARG A 30 -25.12 24.15 -5.09
CA ARG A 30 -25.11 23.67 -3.70
C ARG A 30 -23.84 24.17 -3.01
N ALA A 31 -24.02 24.96 -1.96
CA ALA A 31 -22.93 25.37 -1.08
C ALA A 31 -22.18 24.15 -0.53
N PRO A 32 -20.84 24.20 -0.38
CA PRO A 32 -20.06 23.09 0.14
C PRO A 32 -20.42 22.89 1.62
N THR A 33 -21.17 21.83 1.92
CA THR A 33 -21.42 21.41 3.30
C THR A 33 -20.06 21.06 3.91
N LYS A 34 -19.59 21.89 4.84
CA LYS A 34 -18.44 21.56 5.69
C LYS A 34 -18.74 20.25 6.40
N ARG A 35 -18.22 19.13 5.87
CA ARG A 35 -18.14 17.88 6.63
C ARG A 35 -17.29 18.21 7.86
N LYS A 36 -17.94 18.39 9.02
CA LYS A 36 -17.24 18.46 10.30
C LYS A 36 -16.35 17.22 10.37
N LYS A 37 -15.04 17.44 10.39
CA LYS A 37 -14.01 16.43 10.59
C LYS A 37 -14.31 15.75 11.92
N ALA A 38 -14.87 14.54 11.89
CA ALA A 38 -14.85 13.60 13.01
C ALA A 38 -13.43 13.04 13.23
N ARG A 39 -12.41 13.90 13.13
CA ARG A 39 -11.00 13.52 13.09
C ARG A 39 -10.27 13.89 14.37
N THR A 40 -10.79 14.80 15.17
CA THR A 40 -10.11 15.30 16.37
C THR A 40 -10.22 14.33 17.56
N GLU A 41 -11.37 13.69 17.77
CA GLU A 41 -11.58 12.81 18.95
C GLU A 41 -10.77 11.51 18.88
N LEU A 42 -10.63 10.92 17.68
CA LEU A 42 -9.81 9.71 17.48
C LEU A 42 -8.31 9.96 17.73
N ASP A 43 -7.82 11.18 17.52
CA ASP A 43 -6.41 11.53 17.73
C ASP A 43 -6.08 11.68 19.24
N GLU A 44 -7.06 12.00 20.11
CA GLU A 44 -6.88 12.09 21.57
C GLU A 44 -6.90 10.72 22.26
N ASP A 45 -7.84 9.84 21.89
CA ASP A 45 -7.91 8.46 22.40
C ASP A 45 -6.71 7.59 21.96
N ASP A 46 -6.16 7.84 20.77
CA ASP A 46 -4.95 7.16 20.27
C ASP A 46 -3.71 7.55 21.10
N MET A 47 -3.61 8.83 21.49
CA MET A 47 -2.50 9.36 22.31
C MET A 47 -2.49 8.78 23.74
N ALA A 48 -3.66 8.47 24.30
CA ALA A 48 -3.78 7.82 25.61
C ALA A 48 -3.30 6.35 25.64
N ASN A 49 -3.09 5.73 24.47
CA ASN A 49 -2.59 4.35 24.31
C ASN A 49 -1.11 4.31 23.90
N ALA A 50 -0.36 5.39 24.11
CA ALA A 50 1.08 5.40 23.94
C ALA A 50 1.75 4.48 24.98
N VAL A 51 2.68 3.65 24.52
CA VAL A 51 3.40 2.68 25.37
C VAL A 51 4.80 3.20 25.64
N GLU A 52 5.24 3.13 26.90
CA GLU A 52 6.55 3.64 27.32
C GLU A 52 7.64 2.58 27.14
N PRO A 53 8.90 3.00 26.86
CA PRO A 53 10.03 2.08 26.82
C PRO A 53 10.19 1.31 28.14
N GLY A 54 9.97 -0.01 28.11
CA GLY A 54 10.04 -0.88 29.28
C GLY A 54 8.72 -1.55 29.65
N ASP A 55 7.62 -1.15 29.04
CA ASP A 55 6.36 -1.89 29.13
C ASP A 55 6.48 -3.28 28.47
N PRO A 56 5.79 -4.31 28.98
CA PRO A 56 5.78 -5.65 28.38
C PRO A 56 5.20 -5.65 26.95
N ASP A 57 4.41 -4.63 26.63
CA ASP A 57 3.79 -4.42 25.33
C ASP A 57 4.62 -3.53 24.40
N PHE A 58 5.80 -3.06 24.81
CA PHE A 58 6.63 -2.19 23.99
C PHE A 58 7.23 -2.96 22.79
N PRO A 59 7.09 -2.45 21.55
CA PRO A 59 7.55 -3.18 20.38
C PRO A 59 9.08 -3.25 20.27
N ASP A 60 9.59 -4.32 19.64
CA ASP A 60 10.99 -4.40 19.24
C ASP A 60 11.29 -3.37 18.13
N MET A 61 12.14 -2.40 18.45
CA MET A 61 12.55 -1.31 17.58
C MET A 61 13.98 -0.87 17.88
N SER A 62 14.60 -0.10 16.98
CA SER A 62 16.00 0.28 17.12
C SER A 62 16.24 1.18 18.34
N LEU A 63 17.45 1.15 18.91
CA LEU A 63 17.85 2.01 20.05
C LEU A 63 17.62 3.50 19.74
N LYS A 64 17.85 3.93 18.50
CA LYS A 64 17.60 5.29 18.04
C LYS A 64 16.12 5.66 18.18
N ASP A 65 15.24 4.74 17.82
CA ASP A 65 13.80 4.96 17.89
C ASP A 65 13.29 4.94 19.35
N ILE A 66 13.89 4.12 20.21
CA ILE A 66 13.60 4.11 21.65
C ILE A 66 13.91 5.47 22.26
N GLU A 67 15.06 6.04 21.93
CA GLU A 67 15.47 7.36 22.42
C GLU A 67 14.55 8.47 21.88
N ALA A 68 14.13 8.38 20.62
CA ALA A 68 13.15 9.30 20.06
C ALA A 68 11.82 9.26 20.83
N ALA A 69 11.32 8.07 21.19
CA ALA A 69 10.08 7.92 21.97
C ALA A 69 10.19 8.48 23.41
N ARG A 70 11.41 8.54 23.97
CA ARG A 70 11.64 9.19 25.27
C ARG A 70 11.57 10.72 25.17
N MET A 71 12.13 11.27 24.10
CA MET A 71 12.29 12.72 23.93
C MET A 71 11.06 13.41 23.32
N ASP A 72 10.30 12.70 22.48
CA ASP A 72 9.15 13.24 21.76
C ASP A 72 7.90 12.36 21.99
N ILE A 73 6.82 13.00 22.44
CA ILE A 73 5.53 12.36 22.70
C ILE A 73 4.94 11.82 21.38
N GLU A 74 5.09 12.53 20.27
CA GLU A 74 4.55 12.07 18.99
C GLU A 74 5.27 10.82 18.47
N ALA A 75 6.54 10.64 18.85
CA ALA A 75 7.38 9.50 18.46
C ALA A 75 7.05 8.22 19.24
N ARG A 76 6.23 8.31 20.30
CA ARG A 76 5.83 7.14 21.09
C ARG A 76 4.96 6.18 20.27
N PRO A 77 5.24 4.87 20.32
CA PRO A 77 4.41 3.88 19.65
C PRO A 77 2.99 3.85 20.23
N ARG A 78 2.00 3.93 19.34
CA ARG A 78 0.56 3.82 19.65
C ARG A 78 -0.03 2.63 18.92
N ARG A 79 -0.96 1.92 19.58
CA ARG A 79 -1.61 0.73 19.00
C ARG A 79 -2.59 1.13 17.90
N GLN A 80 -2.43 0.55 16.71
CA GLN A 80 -3.38 0.69 15.62
C GLN A 80 -4.30 -0.54 15.53
N LYS A 81 -5.60 -0.28 15.39
CA LYS A 81 -6.59 -1.33 15.13
C LYS A 81 -6.33 -2.02 13.78
N LEU A 82 -6.13 -3.34 13.83
CA LEU A 82 -6.00 -4.19 12.64
C LEU A 82 -7.31 -4.26 11.84
N ARG A 83 -7.21 -4.55 10.54
CA ARG A 83 -8.41 -4.76 9.69
C ARG A 83 -9.15 -6.04 10.10
N TYR A 84 -8.41 -7.06 10.52
CA TYR A 84 -8.88 -8.34 11.06
C TYR A 84 -7.74 -9.00 11.89
N PRO A 85 -8.00 -10.03 12.72
CA PRO A 85 -7.02 -10.54 13.70
C PRO A 85 -5.70 -11.03 13.11
N GLU A 86 -5.72 -11.64 11.93
CA GLU A 86 -4.54 -12.25 11.28
C GLU A 86 -3.86 -11.34 10.24
N ASP A 87 -4.15 -10.04 10.24
CA ASP A 87 -3.61 -9.11 9.26
C ASP A 87 -2.13 -8.81 9.48
N LYS A 88 -1.26 -9.44 8.68
CA LYS A 88 0.20 -9.24 8.71
C LYS A 88 0.66 -7.97 8.00
N TYR A 89 -0.23 -7.33 7.22
CA TYR A 89 0.10 -6.11 6.49
C TYR A 89 -0.10 -4.86 7.35
N THR A 90 -1.25 -4.72 8.01
CA THR A 90 -1.54 -3.50 8.77
C THR A 90 -0.57 -3.37 9.95
N PRO A 91 0.13 -2.23 10.10
CA PRO A 91 1.05 -2.05 11.21
C PRO A 91 0.26 -2.07 12.53
N LYS A 92 0.73 -2.87 13.49
CA LYS A 92 0.16 -2.91 14.84
C LYS A 92 0.50 -1.66 15.64
N TRP A 93 1.59 -1.01 15.29
CA TRP A 93 2.12 0.18 15.95
C TRP A 93 2.28 1.32 14.97
N VAL A 94 1.82 2.50 15.35
CA VAL A 94 1.98 3.76 14.63
C VAL A 94 2.58 4.81 15.52
N ARG A 95 3.29 5.75 14.92
CA ARG A 95 3.77 6.97 15.60
C ARG A 95 3.65 8.15 14.65
N TYR A 96 3.79 9.35 15.19
CA TYR A 96 3.57 10.63 14.50
C TYR A 96 2.19 10.75 13.86
N ASN A 97 1.85 11.96 13.41
CA ASN A 97 0.55 12.25 12.81
C ASN A 97 0.73 12.90 11.43
N GLY A 98 -0.38 13.06 10.71
CA GLY A 98 -0.38 13.83 9.47
C GLY A 98 0.57 13.28 8.40
N GLN A 99 1.50 14.10 7.93
CA GLN A 99 2.47 13.73 6.87
C GLN A 99 3.60 12.84 7.37
N ALA A 100 3.99 12.99 8.64
CA ALA A 100 5.04 12.22 9.26
C ALA A 100 4.58 10.86 9.80
N LYS A 101 3.29 10.51 9.66
CA LYS A 101 2.75 9.26 10.21
C LYS A 101 3.54 8.05 9.71
N GLU A 102 4.07 7.29 10.66
CA GLU A 102 4.88 6.10 10.45
C GLU A 102 4.20 4.88 11.06
N GLY A 103 4.52 3.71 10.50
CA GLY A 103 4.08 2.41 10.98
C GLY A 103 5.27 1.50 11.13
N LEU A 104 5.24 0.67 12.17
CA LEU A 104 6.30 -0.28 12.44
C LEU A 104 6.12 -1.54 11.60
N CYS A 105 7.18 -1.92 10.89
CA CYS A 105 7.31 -3.25 10.31
C CYS A 105 7.82 -4.21 11.39
N ASP A 106 6.93 -5.06 11.90
CA ASP A 106 7.19 -6.12 12.89
C ASP A 106 7.88 -7.36 12.31
N THR A 107 8.06 -7.42 10.99
CA THR A 107 8.74 -8.53 10.29
C THR A 107 10.25 -8.28 10.13
N CYS A 108 10.70 -7.05 10.40
CA CYS A 108 12.11 -6.70 10.47
C CYS A 108 12.66 -6.95 11.89
N GLN A 109 13.94 -7.31 11.99
CA GLN A 109 14.66 -7.42 13.26
C GLN A 109 15.95 -6.58 13.18
N PRO A 110 16.07 -5.48 13.95
CA PRO A 110 15.01 -4.88 14.77
C PRO A 110 13.87 -4.30 13.90
N GLY A 111 12.71 -4.05 14.51
CA GLY A 111 11.56 -3.48 13.82
C GLY A 111 11.88 -2.14 13.14
N LYS A 112 11.29 -1.91 11.97
CA LYS A 112 11.59 -0.75 11.12
C LYS A 112 10.40 0.19 10.97
N TRP A 113 10.56 1.44 11.38
CA TRP A 113 9.57 2.50 11.16
C TRP A 113 9.63 3.02 9.72
N LEU A 114 8.46 3.09 9.07
CA LEU A 114 8.35 3.54 7.69
C LEU A 114 7.13 4.43 7.51
N GLN A 115 7.28 5.47 6.69
CA GLN A 115 6.21 6.41 6.41
C GLN A 115 5.04 5.74 5.67
N LEU A 116 3.82 6.06 6.10
CA LEU A 116 2.60 5.53 5.49
C LEU A 116 2.21 6.33 4.25
N LYS A 117 2.28 7.66 4.31
CA LYS A 117 1.74 8.52 3.26
C LYS A 117 2.53 8.52 1.95
N ASN A 118 3.84 8.37 2.01
CA ASN A 118 4.67 8.26 0.82
C ASN A 118 4.74 6.80 0.29
N SER A 119 3.90 5.90 0.82
CA SER A 119 3.84 4.47 0.49
C SER A 119 5.11 3.66 0.80
N ALA A 120 6.09 4.20 1.54
CA ALA A 120 7.31 3.48 1.89
C ALA A 120 7.01 2.18 2.66
N PHE A 121 6.08 2.25 3.62
CA PHE A 121 5.62 1.07 4.37
C PHE A 121 5.01 0.01 3.44
N TRP A 122 4.17 0.42 2.49
CA TRP A 122 3.54 -0.49 1.53
C TRP A 122 4.58 -1.22 0.68
N TYR A 123 5.49 -0.47 0.02
CA TYR A 123 6.55 -1.05 -0.81
C TYR A 123 7.41 -2.04 -0.03
N HIS A 124 7.73 -1.70 1.23
CA HIS A 124 8.56 -2.55 2.07
C HIS A 124 7.87 -3.86 2.45
N LYS A 125 6.65 -3.83 2.99
CA LYS A 125 5.89 -5.05 3.31
C LYS A 125 5.66 -5.90 2.05
N GLN A 126 5.31 -5.25 0.95
CA GLN A 126 4.94 -5.88 -0.31
C GLN A 126 6.11 -6.57 -1.01
N PHE A 127 7.28 -5.92 -1.12
CA PHE A 127 8.40 -6.45 -1.92
C PHE A 127 9.59 -6.95 -1.10
N PHE A 128 9.71 -6.56 0.17
CA PHE A 128 10.77 -7.06 1.03
C PHE A 128 10.32 -8.32 1.78
N HIS A 129 9.10 -8.28 2.33
CA HIS A 129 8.53 -9.38 3.09
C HIS A 129 7.52 -10.23 2.31
N GLY A 130 7.11 -9.78 1.12
CA GLY A 130 6.14 -10.52 0.32
C GLY A 130 4.76 -10.58 0.94
N ILE A 131 4.33 -9.53 1.66
CA ILE A 131 3.01 -9.45 2.30
C ILE A 131 2.08 -8.60 1.44
N SER A 132 0.96 -9.17 1.02
CA SER A 132 -0.04 -8.49 0.20
C SER A 132 -0.81 -7.44 0.99
N SER A 133 -0.86 -6.23 0.44
CA SER A 133 -1.75 -5.18 0.96
C SER A 133 -3.25 -5.51 0.84
N VAL A 134 -3.62 -6.41 -0.08
CA VAL A 134 -5.02 -6.75 -0.34
C VAL A 134 -5.52 -7.81 0.64
N SER A 135 -4.81 -8.93 0.73
CA SER A 135 -5.20 -10.00 1.66
C SER A 135 -4.72 -9.73 3.07
N GLY A 136 -3.61 -9.02 3.28
CA GLY A 136 -2.94 -8.94 4.57
C GLY A 136 -2.13 -10.20 4.91
N GLN A 137 -1.91 -11.09 3.94
CA GLN A 137 -1.17 -12.34 4.09
C GLN A 137 0.06 -12.37 3.17
N GLU A 138 0.97 -13.29 3.45
CA GLU A 138 2.14 -13.55 2.60
C GLU A 138 1.72 -14.08 1.21
N PHE A 139 2.54 -13.78 0.19
CA PHE A 139 2.37 -14.36 -1.13
C PHE A 139 2.53 -15.86 -1.08
N MET A 140 1.78 -16.54 -1.94
CA MET A 140 1.94 -17.97 -2.13
C MET A 140 3.34 -18.23 -2.68
N GLN A 141 4.02 -19.21 -2.10
CA GLN A 141 5.32 -19.66 -2.58
C GLN A 141 5.16 -20.37 -3.94
N PRO A 142 6.22 -20.47 -4.74
CA PRO A 142 6.18 -21.25 -5.97
C PRO A 142 5.76 -22.70 -5.71
N LEU A 143 5.03 -23.30 -6.64
CA LEU A 143 4.66 -24.73 -6.55
C LEU A 143 5.90 -25.61 -6.64
N GLU A 144 6.81 -25.24 -7.54
CA GLU A 144 8.09 -25.88 -7.76
C GLU A 144 9.15 -24.81 -7.94
N THR A 145 10.39 -25.13 -7.57
CA THR A 145 11.55 -24.27 -7.81
C THR A 145 12.62 -25.03 -8.56
N ARG A 146 13.21 -24.39 -9.57
CA ARG A 146 14.31 -24.95 -10.37
C ARG A 146 15.48 -23.99 -10.43
N TRP A 147 16.68 -24.56 -10.52
CA TRP A 147 17.88 -23.81 -10.86
C TRP A 147 17.99 -23.77 -12.38
N VAL A 148 18.08 -22.58 -12.95
CA VAL A 148 18.30 -22.39 -14.39
C VAL A 148 19.80 -22.24 -14.66
N ASP A 149 20.45 -21.39 -13.87
CA ASP A 149 21.89 -21.15 -13.89
C ASP A 149 22.42 -21.16 -12.46
N GLN A 150 23.75 -21.14 -12.28
CA GLN A 150 24.38 -21.03 -10.96
C GLN A 150 23.87 -19.81 -10.16
N ASP A 151 23.42 -18.75 -10.84
CA ASP A 151 23.00 -17.49 -10.23
C ASP A 151 21.48 -17.26 -10.23
N LEU A 152 20.68 -18.12 -10.87
CA LEU A 152 19.25 -17.86 -11.12
C LEU A 152 18.37 -19.03 -10.69
N VAL A 153 17.47 -18.74 -9.74
CA VAL A 153 16.40 -19.64 -9.32
C VAL A 153 15.08 -19.15 -9.90
N GLU A 154 14.36 -20.05 -10.56
CA GLU A 154 13.00 -19.83 -11.02
C GLU A 154 12.00 -20.63 -10.18
N GLY A 155 10.77 -20.14 -10.12
CA GLY A 155 9.65 -20.76 -9.45
C GLY A 155 8.44 -20.86 -10.37
N LEU A 156 7.72 -21.97 -10.29
CA LEU A 156 6.48 -22.19 -11.02
C LEU A 156 5.31 -21.48 -10.33
N CYS A 157 4.70 -20.51 -11.00
CA CYS A 157 3.53 -19.80 -10.49
C CYS A 157 2.30 -20.69 -10.43
N HIS A 158 1.59 -20.67 -9.30
CA HIS A 158 0.38 -21.46 -9.11
C HIS A 158 -0.84 -20.97 -9.91
N GLN A 159 -0.82 -19.73 -10.41
CA GLN A 159 -1.95 -19.13 -11.13
C GLN A 159 -1.77 -19.17 -12.64
N CYS A 160 -0.63 -18.65 -13.13
CA CYS A 160 -0.37 -18.62 -14.57
C CYS A 160 0.44 -19.83 -15.06
N TYR A 161 0.92 -20.69 -14.15
CA TYR A 161 1.73 -21.87 -14.47
C TYR A 161 2.97 -21.54 -15.32
N GLN A 162 3.50 -20.32 -15.19
CA GLN A 162 4.73 -19.89 -15.82
C GLN A 162 5.89 -19.98 -14.83
N TRP A 163 7.07 -20.28 -15.35
CA TRP A 163 8.33 -20.15 -14.60
C TRP A 163 8.71 -18.68 -14.49
N VAL A 164 8.98 -18.24 -13.27
CA VAL A 164 9.27 -16.84 -12.96
C VAL A 164 10.52 -16.77 -12.09
N SER A 165 11.38 -15.80 -12.35
CA SER A 165 12.55 -15.53 -11.52
C SER A 165 12.15 -15.26 -10.06
N VAL A 166 12.71 -16.05 -9.13
CA VAL A 166 12.46 -15.92 -7.70
C VAL A 166 13.52 -15.03 -7.07
N SER A 167 14.79 -15.44 -7.21
CA SER A 167 15.94 -14.76 -6.63
C SER A 167 17.16 -14.90 -7.53
N ASN A 168 18.11 -13.99 -7.36
CA ASN A 168 19.44 -14.10 -7.96
C ASN A 168 20.46 -14.34 -6.84
N VAL A 169 21.50 -15.16 -7.03
CA VAL A 169 22.48 -15.46 -5.97
C VAL A 169 23.17 -14.20 -5.43
N LYS A 170 23.34 -13.16 -6.25
CA LYS A 170 23.88 -11.85 -5.83
C LYS A 170 22.93 -11.08 -4.89
N ARG A 171 21.63 -11.36 -4.97
CA ARG A 171 20.59 -10.77 -4.13
C ARG A 171 19.65 -11.88 -3.68
N LYS A 172 19.95 -12.47 -2.52
CA LYS A 172 19.20 -13.55 -1.86
C LYS A 172 17.77 -13.17 -1.42
N ASN A 173 17.15 -12.16 -2.05
CA ASN A 173 15.78 -11.74 -1.77
C ASN A 173 14.83 -12.21 -2.86
N SER A 174 13.59 -12.52 -2.47
CA SER A 174 12.54 -13.01 -3.37
C SER A 174 11.76 -11.88 -4.03
N VAL A 175 12.38 -10.71 -4.22
CA VAL A 175 11.71 -9.49 -4.71
C VAL A 175 11.10 -9.71 -6.10
N LEU A 176 11.78 -10.46 -6.96
CA LEU A 176 11.31 -10.75 -8.31
C LEU A 176 10.03 -11.59 -8.27
N TRP A 177 10.01 -12.62 -7.41
CA TRP A 177 8.80 -13.39 -7.14
C TRP A 177 7.66 -12.51 -6.65
N TYR A 178 7.90 -11.67 -5.64
CA TYR A 178 6.85 -10.84 -5.05
C TYR A 178 6.29 -9.80 -6.03
N ARG A 179 7.10 -9.30 -6.97
CA ARG A 179 6.62 -8.44 -8.06
C ARG A 179 5.67 -9.17 -9.01
N HIS A 180 5.96 -10.43 -9.31
CA HIS A 180 5.06 -11.26 -10.10
C HIS A 180 3.79 -11.57 -9.32
N ALA A 181 3.92 -12.10 -8.10
CA ALA A 181 2.81 -12.46 -7.23
C ALA A 181 1.83 -11.31 -7.03
N HIS A 182 2.32 -10.09 -6.80
CA HIS A 182 1.49 -8.89 -6.70
C HIS A 182 0.59 -8.65 -7.93
N LYS A 183 1.09 -8.93 -9.13
CA LYS A 183 0.39 -8.66 -10.40
C LYS A 183 -0.46 -9.86 -10.85
N CYS A 184 -0.01 -11.07 -10.58
CA CYS A 184 -0.60 -12.29 -11.11
C CYS A 184 -1.55 -12.97 -10.13
N HIS A 185 -1.26 -12.94 -8.84
CA HIS A 185 -2.05 -13.68 -7.87
C HIS A 185 -3.34 -12.94 -7.53
N VAL A 186 -4.47 -13.62 -7.78
CA VAL A 186 -5.78 -13.14 -7.36
C VAL A 186 -5.98 -13.48 -5.89
N TYR A 187 -6.04 -12.45 -5.05
CA TYR A 187 -6.32 -12.57 -3.62
C TYR A 187 -7.71 -12.06 -3.29
N HIS A 188 -8.48 -12.87 -2.56
CA HIS A 188 -9.75 -12.42 -2.00
C HIS A 188 -9.50 -11.49 -0.82
N LYS A 189 -10.17 -10.34 -0.83
CA LYS A 189 -10.18 -9.43 0.33
C LYS A 189 -10.88 -10.14 1.49
N PRO A 190 -10.23 -10.30 2.65
CA PRO A 190 -10.90 -10.87 3.81
C PRO A 190 -12.11 -10.00 4.17
N LYS A 191 -13.26 -10.65 4.38
CA LYS A 191 -14.45 -9.96 4.87
C LYS A 191 -14.17 -9.52 6.29
N ALA A 192 -14.31 -8.22 6.58
CA ALA A 192 -14.25 -7.72 7.94
C ALA A 192 -15.32 -8.43 8.75
N THR A 193 -14.92 -9.30 9.68
CA THR A 193 -15.84 -9.91 10.64
C THR A 193 -16.25 -8.81 11.60
N ALA A 194 -17.41 -8.19 11.37
CA ALA A 194 -17.99 -7.29 12.36
C ALA A 194 -18.13 -8.06 13.67
N PRO A 195 -17.70 -7.51 14.82
CA PRO A 195 -17.88 -8.19 16.09
C PRO A 195 -19.37 -8.40 16.31
N LYS A 196 -19.82 -9.65 16.45
CA LYS A 196 -21.17 -9.94 16.93
C LYS A 196 -21.27 -9.31 18.32
N ARG A 197 -22.07 -8.25 18.46
CA ARG A 197 -22.54 -7.79 19.77
C ARG A 197 -23.26 -8.98 20.40
N ARG A 198 -22.67 -9.55 21.45
CA ARG A 198 -23.35 -10.42 22.40
C ARG A 198 -23.97 -9.54 23.47
#